data_AF-A0A931V7X3-F1
#
_entry.id   AF-A0A931V7X3-F1
#
_cell.length_a   1.000
_cell.length_b   1.000
_cell.length_c   1.000
_cell.angle_alpha   90.00
_cell.angle_beta   90.00
_cell.angle_gamma   90.00
#
_symmetry.space_group_name_H-M   'P 1'
#
loop_
_entity.id
_entity.type
_entity.pdbx_description
1 polymer ?
#
loop_
_entity_poly.entity_id
_entity_poly.type
_entity_poly.pdbx_seq_one_letter_code
_entity_poly.pdbx_strand_id
1 'polypeptide(L)'
;MTSGFLSRVLSAAALATIALSTTAASADGSGEVDTFYGSFGSEVPIEVPPFHGLEPRVKLAYASSGGGGFVGVGWALSGFGAIGRESPGGGTPRYDGTDVFNFDGQELVPCVAGSSSPSCLAGGTHSTRIESYAKIKWDAAANTWTVWQKDGTRATYAPVYVVGTNAFRWGLVSVSDTHANTVNYGWWCEASADCYPDNISYAGTVIRFHREARPDPLTFGNGGYLGRTNYRLKSIDVVVSGSRARAYRLSYGTSASTGRSVLTSVQKVGSDAAVDGAGNVASGSALPAMSFGSTSASLSFSGAYWAGHGGGSTNNFVGDYNGDGKMDMAGYAGGGQWHVCLSTGSGFNCAYWAGHAGGSTNNFNGDYNGDGKTDMAGYAGNGQWHVCLSTGGGFSCAYWGGHGGGTSNNALGDFNGDGKTDMAGYAGSGQWHVCLSTGTSFSCPTYWGGHAGGSENNALGDYNGDGKTDMAGYAGSGQWHVTLAAGGLPDLLGTVSNGLGGSTSVTYTPSSAWVNTNRPPIVPTVSALTTTDGRGATGTTSYRYEGGLWSSTERRFLGFRKVTGVIDGAGNYT
;
A
#
# COMPACT_ATOMS: atom_id res chain seq x y z
N MET A 1 5.38 -3.21 17.12
CA MET A 1 4.54 -2.24 16.39
C MET A 1 5.30 -1.93 15.12
N THR A 2 5.13 -2.77 14.11
CA THR A 2 5.73 -2.55 12.81
C THR A 2 5.13 -1.27 12.23
N SER A 3 5.97 -0.28 11.97
CA SER A 3 5.61 0.85 11.13
C SER A 3 5.53 0.36 9.69
N GLY A 4 4.51 -0.46 9.40
CA GLY A 4 4.14 -0.80 8.04
C GLY A 4 3.75 0.48 7.32
N PHE A 5 4.47 0.78 6.24
CA PHE A 5 4.09 1.69 5.16
C PHE A 5 2.96 2.68 5.47
N LEU A 6 3.27 3.79 6.13
CA LEU A 6 2.50 5.01 5.90
C LEU A 6 3.11 5.78 4.72
N SER A 7 2.99 5.20 3.53
CA SER A 7 2.47 6.04 2.44
C SER A 7 1.03 6.35 2.84
N ARG A 8 0.52 7.55 2.55
CA ARG A 8 -0.91 7.86 2.73
C ARG A 8 -1.70 6.66 2.22
N VAL A 9 -2.29 5.87 3.12
CA VAL A 9 -3.33 4.93 2.73
C VAL A 9 -4.43 5.87 2.26
N LEU A 10 -4.45 6.17 0.97
CA LEU A 10 -5.68 6.62 0.34
C LEU A 10 -6.66 5.50 0.66
N SER A 11 -7.51 5.74 1.66
CA SER A 11 -8.68 4.93 1.95
C SER A 11 -9.60 5.05 0.75
N ALA A 12 -9.35 4.26 -0.28
CA ALA A 12 -10.24 4.01 -1.39
C ALA A 12 -9.73 2.76 -2.13
N ALA A 13 -10.14 1.59 -1.67
CA ALA A 13 -9.78 0.32 -2.29
C ALA A 13 -10.42 0.07 -3.68
N ALA A 14 -10.83 1.11 -4.41
CA ALA A 14 -11.04 1.05 -5.86
C ALA A 14 -10.13 1.96 -6.68
N LEU A 15 -9.44 2.91 -6.06
CA LEU A 15 -8.50 3.83 -6.70
C LEU A 15 -7.44 4.21 -5.66
N ALA A 16 -6.40 3.39 -5.55
CA ALA A 16 -5.11 3.93 -5.19
C ALA A 16 -4.70 4.84 -6.36
N THR A 17 -5.05 6.12 -6.32
CA THR A 17 -4.21 7.11 -7.02
C THR A 17 -2.88 7.05 -6.30
N ILE A 18 -1.99 6.21 -6.83
CA ILE A 18 -0.55 6.34 -6.68
C ILE A 18 -0.30 7.83 -6.83
N ALA A 19 0.32 8.46 -5.82
CA ALA A 19 0.94 9.75 -6.03
C ALA A 19 1.85 9.55 -7.24
N LEU A 20 1.40 10.02 -8.40
CA LEU A 20 2.13 9.86 -9.65
C LEU A 20 3.56 10.24 -9.32
N SER A 21 4.51 9.31 -9.56
CA SER A 21 5.85 9.77 -9.82
C SER A 21 5.68 10.89 -10.83
N THR A 22 6.23 12.07 -10.53
CA THR A 22 6.18 13.19 -11.46
C THR A 22 6.90 12.88 -12.77
N THR A 23 7.51 11.69 -12.85
CA THR A 23 8.15 11.13 -14.00
C THR A 23 7.20 10.17 -14.72
N ALA A 24 6.91 10.47 -15.98
CA ALA A 24 6.13 9.61 -16.85
C ALA A 24 6.97 8.39 -17.22
N ALA A 25 6.65 7.22 -16.64
CA ALA A 25 7.27 5.97 -17.04
C ALA A 25 7.06 5.75 -18.55
N SER A 26 8.09 5.24 -19.23
CA SER A 26 8.07 5.07 -20.68
C SER A 26 6.94 4.16 -21.15
N ALA A 27 6.32 4.51 -22.29
CA ALA A 27 5.20 3.79 -22.90
C ALA A 27 5.55 2.36 -23.35
N ASP A 28 6.83 1.99 -23.37
CA ASP A 28 7.32 0.63 -23.61
C ASP A 28 7.36 -0.26 -22.36
N GLY A 29 6.95 0.28 -21.20
CA GLY A 29 6.91 -0.41 -19.92
C GLY A 29 8.26 -0.52 -19.22
N SER A 30 9.33 0.07 -19.76
CA SER A 30 10.70 -0.01 -19.20
C SER A 30 10.81 0.50 -17.76
N GLY A 31 9.83 1.30 -17.31
CA GLY A 31 9.68 1.75 -15.93
C GLY A 31 10.74 2.77 -15.51
N GLU A 32 10.52 3.41 -14.37
CA GLU A 32 11.39 4.47 -13.87
C GLU A 32 11.46 4.45 -12.35
N VAL A 33 12.55 5.00 -11.81
CA VAL A 33 12.70 5.25 -10.37
C VAL A 33 12.28 6.68 -10.08
N ASP A 34 11.28 6.85 -9.22
CA ASP A 34 11.06 8.11 -8.53
C ASP A 34 12.22 8.30 -7.56
N THR A 35 13.20 9.09 -7.97
CA THR A 35 14.43 9.28 -7.20
C THR A 35 14.22 10.06 -5.90
N PHE A 36 13.09 10.75 -5.75
CA PHE A 36 12.74 11.49 -4.55
C PHE A 36 12.19 10.57 -3.45
N TYR A 37 11.34 9.61 -3.82
CA TYR A 37 10.78 8.62 -2.88
C TYR A 37 11.51 7.27 -2.89
N GLY A 38 12.38 7.04 -3.86
CA GLY A 38 13.06 5.76 -4.09
C GLY A 38 12.16 4.66 -4.63
N SER A 39 10.92 4.95 -5.04
CA SER A 39 9.97 3.95 -5.52
C SER A 39 10.12 3.68 -7.02
N PHE A 40 10.00 2.41 -7.42
CA PHE A 40 9.83 2.03 -8.83
C PHE A 40 8.41 2.28 -9.32
N GLY A 41 8.28 2.79 -10.54
CA GLY A 41 7.02 2.90 -11.28
C GLY A 41 7.13 2.29 -12.68
N SER A 42 6.01 1.79 -13.21
CA SER A 42 5.89 1.29 -14.59
C SER A 42 4.47 1.51 -15.09
N GLU A 43 4.24 1.50 -16.40
CA GLU A 43 2.90 1.68 -16.93
C GLU A 43 2.62 0.85 -18.18
N VAL A 44 1.34 0.48 -18.35
CA VAL A 44 0.80 -0.10 -19.56
C VAL A 44 -0.25 0.87 -20.12
N PRO A 45 0.05 1.58 -21.22
CA PRO A 45 -0.93 2.49 -21.81
C PRO A 45 -2.07 1.70 -22.45
N ILE A 46 -3.30 2.19 -22.22
CA ILE A 46 -4.48 1.69 -22.92
C ILE A 46 -4.76 2.67 -24.06
N GLU A 47 -4.61 2.18 -25.28
CA GLU A 47 -4.78 3.01 -26.45
C GLU A 47 -6.26 3.26 -26.72
N VAL A 48 -6.63 4.54 -26.74
CA VAL A 48 -8.00 4.99 -26.97
C VAL A 48 -8.05 5.90 -28.19
N PRO A 49 -9.19 5.97 -28.91
CA PRO A 49 -9.37 6.92 -30.01
C PRO A 49 -9.22 8.38 -29.53
N PRO A 50 -8.52 9.26 -30.27
CA PRO A 50 -8.40 10.67 -29.94
C PRO A 50 -9.76 11.39 -30.03
N PHE A 51 -9.97 12.44 -29.24
CA PHE A 51 -11.22 13.17 -29.18
C PHE A 51 -11.03 14.61 -28.69
N HIS A 52 -10.69 15.53 -29.61
CA HIS A 52 -10.55 16.96 -29.32
C HIS A 52 -9.60 17.30 -28.16
N GLY A 53 -8.62 16.44 -27.85
CA GLY A 53 -7.73 16.61 -26.70
C GLY A 53 -8.36 16.23 -25.36
N LEU A 54 -9.62 15.77 -25.37
CA LEU A 54 -10.35 15.22 -24.23
C LEU A 54 -10.26 13.69 -24.15
N GLU A 55 -9.56 13.02 -25.07
CA GLU A 55 -9.44 11.58 -25.03
C GLU A 55 -8.93 11.10 -23.64
N PRO A 56 -9.58 10.09 -23.04
CA PRO A 56 -9.21 9.65 -21.71
C PRO A 56 -7.79 9.06 -21.67
N ARG A 57 -6.97 9.54 -20.74
CA ARG A 57 -5.61 9.02 -20.55
C ARG A 57 -5.62 7.76 -19.68
N VAL A 58 -6.17 6.68 -20.23
CA VAL A 58 -6.29 5.39 -19.54
C VAL A 58 -4.95 4.64 -19.56
N LYS A 59 -4.49 4.20 -18.40
CA LYS A 59 -3.31 3.35 -18.27
C LYS A 59 -3.40 2.50 -17.02
N LEU A 60 -2.72 1.36 -17.03
CA LEU A 60 -2.43 0.61 -15.80
C LEU A 60 -1.10 1.14 -15.27
N ALA A 61 -1.10 1.74 -14.10
CA ALA A 61 0.08 2.31 -13.49
C ALA A 61 0.51 1.45 -12.31
N TYR A 62 1.77 1.03 -12.31
CA TYR A 62 2.42 0.38 -11.20
C TYR A 62 3.21 1.40 -10.37
N ALA A 63 3.15 1.27 -9.06
CA ALA A 63 4.15 1.81 -8.15
C ALA A 63 4.44 0.82 -7.02
N SER A 64 5.73 0.66 -6.71
CA SER A 64 6.21 -0.18 -5.59
C SER A 64 5.74 0.30 -4.21
N SER A 65 5.31 1.55 -4.09
CA SER A 65 4.65 2.09 -2.89
C SER A 65 3.13 1.85 -2.87
N GLY A 66 2.56 1.28 -3.94
CA GLY A 66 1.14 1.03 -4.08
C GLY A 66 0.68 -0.24 -3.34
N GLY A 67 -0.44 -0.14 -2.64
CA GLY A 67 -1.08 -1.27 -1.98
C GLY A 67 -1.89 -2.16 -2.93
N GLY A 68 -2.65 -3.10 -2.35
CA GLY A 68 -3.65 -3.87 -3.10
C GLY A 68 -4.85 -3.02 -3.52
N GLY A 69 -5.35 -3.23 -4.74
CA GLY A 69 -6.52 -2.52 -5.23
C GLY A 69 -7.24 -3.25 -6.36
N PHE A 70 -7.95 -2.49 -7.18
CA PHE A 70 -8.74 -3.00 -8.31
C PHE A 70 -7.91 -3.75 -9.36
N VAL A 71 -6.61 -3.48 -9.49
CA VAL A 71 -5.74 -4.12 -10.50
C VAL A 71 -4.70 -5.06 -9.85
N GLY A 72 -4.84 -5.37 -8.55
CA GLY A 72 -3.85 -6.14 -7.81
C GLY A 72 -2.84 -5.27 -7.06
N VAL A 73 -1.86 -5.90 -6.40
CA VAL A 73 -0.86 -5.21 -5.57
C VAL A 73 0.04 -4.32 -6.42
N GLY A 74 0.22 -3.07 -6.00
CA GLY A 74 1.08 -2.09 -6.66
C GLY A 74 0.49 -1.51 -7.94
N TRP A 75 -0.59 -2.08 -8.49
CA TRP A 75 -1.21 -1.65 -9.74
C TRP A 75 -2.52 -0.90 -9.52
N ALA A 76 -2.70 0.19 -10.27
CA ALA A 76 -3.91 0.99 -10.30
C ALA A 76 -4.36 1.30 -11.73
N LEU A 77 -5.67 1.49 -11.92
CA LEU A 77 -6.22 2.00 -13.17
C LEU A 77 -6.22 3.53 -13.11
N SER A 78 -5.44 4.17 -13.97
CA SER A 78 -5.46 5.61 -14.21
C SER A 78 -6.48 5.95 -15.30
N GLY A 79 -7.00 7.19 -15.25
CA GLY A 79 -8.02 7.70 -16.17
C GLY A 79 -9.39 7.91 -15.51
N PHE A 80 -9.57 7.44 -14.27
CA PHE A 80 -10.74 7.76 -13.44
C PHE A 80 -10.26 8.55 -12.23
N GLY A 81 -10.64 9.83 -12.14
CA GLY A 81 -10.36 10.64 -10.94
C GLY A 81 -11.38 10.36 -9.84
N ALA A 82 -10.99 10.60 -8.58
CA ALA A 82 -11.92 10.58 -7.47
C ALA A 82 -11.56 11.61 -6.39
N ILE A 83 -12.58 12.09 -5.70
CA ILE A 83 -12.43 12.86 -4.46
C ILE A 83 -12.90 11.98 -3.31
N GLY A 84 -12.01 11.74 -2.35
CA GLY A 84 -12.30 11.00 -1.13
C GLY A 84 -12.56 11.95 0.04
N ARG A 85 -13.37 11.50 0.99
CA ARG A 85 -13.50 12.12 2.30
C ARG A 85 -12.59 11.36 3.28
N GLU A 86 -11.89 12.09 4.15
CA GLU A 86 -11.03 11.52 5.19
C GLU A 86 -11.04 12.42 6.43
N SER A 87 -10.64 11.90 7.60
CA SER A 87 -10.35 12.77 8.74
C SER A 87 -8.96 13.40 8.61
N PRO A 88 -8.70 14.54 9.29
CA PRO A 88 -7.38 15.17 9.27
C PRO A 88 -6.26 14.17 9.58
N GLY A 89 -5.27 14.08 8.71
CA GLY A 89 -4.17 13.10 8.81
C GLY A 89 -4.41 11.77 8.06
N GLY A 90 -5.44 11.67 7.22
CA GLY A 90 -5.69 10.52 6.35
C GLY A 90 -6.40 9.35 7.03
N GLY A 91 -7.11 9.61 8.14
CA GLY A 91 -7.91 8.61 8.82
C GLY A 91 -9.29 8.44 8.19
N THR A 92 -10.09 7.53 8.73
CA THR A 92 -11.50 7.39 8.34
C THR A 92 -12.29 8.68 8.63
N PRO A 93 -13.29 9.00 7.79
CA PRO A 93 -14.17 10.14 8.04
C PRO A 93 -14.93 10.02 9.35
N ARG A 94 -15.19 11.17 9.98
CA ARG A 94 -16.13 11.32 11.10
C ARG A 94 -17.53 11.68 10.63
N TYR A 95 -17.67 12.12 9.38
CA TYR A 95 -18.92 12.63 8.80
C TYR A 95 -19.48 13.85 9.54
N ASP A 96 -18.58 14.70 10.03
CA ASP A 96 -18.88 15.98 10.64
C ASP A 96 -18.15 17.13 9.90
N GLY A 97 -18.22 18.35 10.45
CA GLY A 97 -17.58 19.52 9.84
C GLY A 97 -16.04 19.53 9.92
N THR A 98 -15.41 18.50 10.49
CA THR A 98 -13.95 18.41 10.66
C THR A 98 -13.26 17.54 9.61
N ASP A 99 -14.02 16.82 8.79
CA ASP A 99 -13.48 16.04 7.68
C ASP A 99 -12.76 16.92 6.66
N VAL A 100 -11.73 16.36 6.03
CA VAL A 100 -11.04 16.93 4.89
C VAL A 100 -11.36 16.12 3.64
N PHE A 101 -11.08 16.72 2.48
CA PHE A 101 -11.29 16.07 1.19
C PHE A 101 -9.95 15.87 0.50
N ASN A 102 -9.79 14.75 -0.18
CA ASN A 102 -8.57 14.39 -0.88
C ASN A 102 -8.88 14.21 -2.37
N PHE A 103 -8.19 14.98 -3.21
CA PHE A 103 -8.32 14.95 -4.66
C PHE A 103 -7.03 14.38 -5.26
N ASP A 104 -7.11 13.16 -5.81
CA ASP A 104 -5.98 12.46 -6.45
C ASP A 104 -4.68 12.46 -5.59
N GLY A 105 -4.82 12.25 -4.27
CA GLY A 105 -3.72 12.23 -3.31
C GLY A 105 -3.38 13.60 -2.69
N GLN A 106 -3.96 14.69 -3.18
CA GLN A 106 -3.79 16.04 -2.65
C GLN A 106 -4.96 16.46 -1.76
N GLU A 107 -4.66 16.85 -0.53
CA GLU A 107 -5.67 17.40 0.37
C GLU A 107 -6.23 18.73 -0.20
N LEU A 108 -7.54 18.89 -0.12
CA LEU A 108 -8.26 20.10 -0.50
C LEU A 108 -8.41 21.00 0.73
N VAL A 109 -7.94 22.24 0.58
CA VAL A 109 -7.99 23.28 1.60
C VAL A 109 -9.14 24.24 1.27
N PRO A 110 -10.09 24.49 2.20
CA PRO A 110 -11.17 25.45 1.98
C PRO A 110 -10.66 26.87 1.74
N CYS A 111 -11.28 27.58 0.79
CA CYS A 111 -11.06 28.99 0.57
C CYS A 111 -11.75 29.82 1.67
N VAL A 112 -11.00 30.72 2.30
CA VAL A 112 -11.48 31.65 3.33
C VAL A 112 -11.17 33.09 2.92
N ALA A 113 -11.76 34.06 3.63
CA ALA A 113 -11.46 35.47 3.38
C ALA A 113 -9.95 35.73 3.53
N GLY A 114 -9.33 36.28 2.48
CA GLY A 114 -7.88 36.52 2.42
C GLY A 114 -7.05 35.37 1.83
N SER A 115 -7.65 34.24 1.42
CA SER A 115 -6.94 33.19 0.69
C SER A 115 -6.34 33.72 -0.62
N SER A 116 -5.04 33.50 -0.81
CA SER A 116 -4.28 33.95 -1.99
C SER A 116 -4.11 32.90 -3.09
N SER A 117 -4.60 31.68 -2.87
CA SER A 117 -4.57 30.61 -3.88
C SER A 117 -5.28 31.07 -5.16
N PRO A 118 -4.70 30.83 -6.36
CA PRO A 118 -5.35 31.05 -7.64
C PRO A 118 -6.76 30.45 -7.75
N SER A 119 -6.98 29.26 -7.18
CA SER A 119 -8.31 28.63 -7.17
C SER A 119 -9.34 29.53 -6.47
N CYS A 120 -9.00 30.02 -5.28
CA CYS A 120 -9.87 30.87 -4.47
C CYS A 120 -10.13 32.23 -5.14
N LEU A 121 -9.09 32.86 -5.69
CA LEU A 121 -9.22 34.14 -6.41
C LEU A 121 -10.08 34.03 -7.67
N ALA A 122 -10.08 32.86 -8.32
CA ALA A 122 -10.94 32.57 -9.47
C ALA A 122 -12.40 32.21 -9.09
N GLY A 123 -12.78 32.32 -7.82
CA GLY A 123 -14.11 31.97 -7.30
C GLY A 123 -14.31 30.47 -7.08
N GLY A 124 -13.23 29.72 -6.83
CA GLY A 124 -13.27 28.38 -6.27
C GLY A 124 -13.64 28.41 -4.78
N THR A 125 -14.08 27.27 -4.26
CA THR A 125 -14.38 27.07 -2.83
C THR A 125 -13.25 26.38 -2.09
N HIS A 126 -12.35 25.72 -2.82
CA HIS A 126 -11.23 24.95 -2.28
C HIS A 126 -10.01 25.13 -3.18
N SER A 127 -8.82 24.86 -2.67
CA SER A 127 -7.59 24.70 -3.44
C SER A 127 -6.92 23.39 -3.06
N THR A 128 -6.03 22.86 -3.89
CA THR A 128 -5.13 21.80 -3.43
C THR A 128 -4.10 22.38 -2.44
N ARG A 129 -3.71 21.61 -1.42
CA ARG A 129 -2.72 22.02 -0.41
C ARG A 129 -1.39 22.40 -1.03
N ILE A 130 -0.95 21.62 -2.02
CA ILE A 130 0.09 22.02 -2.97
C ILE A 130 -0.63 22.56 -4.20
N GLU A 131 -0.46 23.84 -4.48
CA GLU A 131 -1.23 24.54 -5.51
C GLU A 131 -1.07 23.90 -6.90
N SER A 132 -2.20 23.55 -7.52
CA SER A 132 -2.30 22.91 -8.84
C SER A 132 -2.65 23.91 -9.95
N TYR A 133 -3.04 25.13 -9.59
CA TYR A 133 -3.61 26.15 -10.46
C TYR A 133 -4.96 25.75 -11.10
N ALA A 134 -5.57 24.66 -10.63
CA ALA A 134 -6.94 24.31 -10.98
C ALA A 134 -7.92 25.12 -10.13
N LYS A 135 -9.03 25.56 -10.73
CA LYS A 135 -10.15 26.12 -9.95
C LYS A 135 -10.99 24.95 -9.44
N ILE A 136 -11.21 24.86 -8.14
CA ILE A 136 -11.95 23.77 -7.51
C ILE A 136 -13.17 24.32 -6.77
N LYS A 137 -14.36 23.84 -7.14
CA LYS A 137 -15.64 24.27 -6.57
C LYS A 137 -16.43 23.09 -6.03
N TRP A 138 -16.88 23.23 -4.79
CA TRP A 138 -17.83 22.38 -4.11
C TRP A 138 -19.22 23.01 -4.21
N ASP A 139 -20.20 22.24 -4.68
CA ASP A 139 -21.61 22.60 -4.63
C ASP A 139 -22.33 21.68 -3.64
N ALA A 140 -22.61 22.23 -2.45
CA ALA A 140 -23.24 21.48 -1.38
C ALA A 140 -24.69 21.08 -1.68
N ALA A 141 -25.41 21.89 -2.48
CA ALA A 141 -26.81 21.62 -2.82
C ALA A 141 -26.92 20.50 -3.86
N ALA A 142 -26.03 20.50 -4.85
CA ALA A 142 -25.93 19.44 -5.86
C ALA A 142 -25.15 18.21 -5.36
N ASN A 143 -24.41 18.33 -4.26
CA ASN A 143 -23.49 17.31 -3.74
C ASN A 143 -22.43 16.92 -4.78
N THR A 144 -21.87 17.91 -5.49
CA THR A 144 -20.91 17.69 -6.58
C THR A 144 -19.68 18.56 -6.45
N TRP A 145 -18.55 18.05 -6.90
CA TRP A 145 -17.33 18.83 -7.12
C TRP A 145 -17.15 19.15 -8.60
N THR A 146 -16.59 20.31 -8.88
CA THR A 146 -16.18 20.69 -10.22
C THR A 146 -14.77 21.24 -10.20
N VAL A 147 -13.93 20.74 -11.11
CA VAL A 147 -12.53 21.12 -11.26
C VAL A 147 -12.35 21.67 -12.66
N TRP A 148 -11.87 22.91 -12.77
CA TRP A 148 -11.48 23.51 -14.05
C TRP A 148 -9.97 23.55 -14.16
N GLN A 149 -9.47 23.05 -15.28
CA GLN A 149 -8.07 23.14 -15.66
C GLN A 149 -7.79 24.46 -16.38
N LYS A 150 -6.51 24.80 -16.51
CA LYS A 150 -6.04 26.06 -17.13
C LYS A 150 -6.44 26.21 -18.60
N ASP A 151 -6.66 25.10 -19.29
CA ASP A 151 -7.14 25.05 -20.68
C ASP A 151 -8.65 25.28 -20.81
N GLY A 152 -9.37 25.44 -19.69
CA GLY A 152 -10.81 25.61 -19.65
C GLY A 152 -11.59 24.29 -19.58
N THR A 153 -10.91 23.15 -19.65
CA THR A 153 -11.52 21.83 -19.49
C THR A 153 -12.12 21.70 -18.09
N ARG A 154 -13.37 21.23 -18.02
CA ARG A 154 -14.15 21.08 -16.79
C ARG A 154 -14.40 19.61 -16.50
N ALA A 155 -13.92 19.14 -15.35
CA ALA A 155 -14.21 17.83 -14.79
C ALA A 155 -15.27 17.94 -13.68
N THR A 156 -16.29 17.09 -13.72
CA THR A 156 -17.36 17.03 -12.72
C THR A 156 -17.28 15.71 -11.97
N TYR A 157 -17.36 15.77 -10.64
CA TYR A 157 -17.35 14.60 -9.75
C TYR A 157 -18.66 14.55 -8.97
N ALA A 158 -19.29 13.38 -8.95
CA ALA A 158 -20.57 13.15 -8.28
C ALA A 158 -20.45 11.95 -7.30
N PRO A 159 -21.33 11.85 -6.28
CA PRO A 159 -21.24 10.78 -5.29
C PRO A 159 -21.37 9.42 -5.97
N VAL A 160 -20.34 8.59 -5.82
CA VAL A 160 -20.38 7.20 -6.31
C VAL A 160 -20.52 6.23 -5.15
N TYR A 161 -19.94 6.55 -3.99
CA TYR A 161 -20.06 5.72 -2.80
C TYR A 161 -20.54 6.54 -1.61
N VAL A 162 -21.69 6.14 -1.06
CA VAL A 162 -22.37 6.76 0.07
C VAL A 162 -22.42 5.78 1.24
N VAL A 163 -22.15 6.28 2.44
CA VAL A 163 -22.25 5.57 3.73
C VAL A 163 -23.36 6.23 4.54
N GLY A 164 -24.47 5.51 4.74
CA GLY A 164 -25.70 6.11 5.27
C GLY A 164 -26.24 7.17 4.31
N THR A 165 -26.28 8.43 4.76
CA THR A 165 -26.66 9.59 3.92
C THR A 165 -25.46 10.40 3.45
N ASN A 166 -24.24 10.03 3.85
CA ASN A 166 -23.04 10.83 3.62
C ASN A 166 -22.18 10.24 2.50
N ALA A 167 -21.78 11.08 1.55
CA ALA A 167 -20.86 10.67 0.50
C ALA A 167 -19.45 10.44 1.07
N PHE A 168 -18.94 9.24 0.83
CA PHE A 168 -17.57 8.82 1.13
C PHE A 168 -16.63 9.12 -0.04
N ARG A 169 -17.10 8.91 -1.28
CA ARG A 169 -16.36 9.19 -2.52
C ARG A 169 -17.22 9.85 -3.59
N TRP A 170 -16.63 10.81 -4.28
CA TRP A 170 -17.13 11.37 -5.53
C TRP A 170 -16.25 10.89 -6.69
N GLY A 171 -16.82 10.16 -7.64
CA GLY A 171 -16.12 9.70 -8.83
C GLY A 171 -16.26 10.71 -9.96
N LEU A 172 -15.24 10.80 -10.82
CA LEU A 172 -15.32 11.56 -12.07
C LEU A 172 -16.49 11.02 -12.91
N VAL A 173 -17.42 11.88 -13.31
CA VAL A 173 -18.59 11.49 -14.13
C VAL A 173 -18.60 12.13 -15.51
N SER A 174 -17.97 13.29 -15.67
CA SER A 174 -17.87 13.95 -16.97
C SER A 174 -16.64 14.84 -17.07
N VAL A 175 -16.05 14.90 -18.26
CA VAL A 175 -15.07 15.92 -18.66
C VAL A 175 -15.59 16.62 -19.90
N SER A 176 -15.64 17.96 -19.90
CA SER A 176 -16.10 18.74 -21.04
C SER A 176 -15.16 19.91 -21.35
N ASP A 177 -14.93 20.20 -22.63
CA ASP A 177 -14.21 21.40 -23.06
C ASP A 177 -15.13 22.64 -23.13
N THR A 178 -14.56 23.76 -23.59
CA THR A 178 -15.26 25.04 -23.79
C THR A 178 -16.24 25.04 -24.98
N HIS A 179 -16.20 24.01 -25.82
CA HIS A 179 -17.09 23.81 -26.97
C HIS A 179 -18.20 22.78 -26.67
N ALA A 180 -18.32 22.34 -25.42
CA ALA A 180 -19.26 21.32 -24.94
C ALA A 180 -19.04 19.91 -25.51
N ASN A 181 -17.87 19.62 -26.10
CA ASN A 181 -17.45 18.24 -26.34
C ASN A 181 -17.30 17.56 -24.99
N THR A 182 -17.88 16.37 -24.82
CA THR A 182 -18.00 15.73 -23.51
C THR A 182 -17.61 14.26 -23.56
N VAL A 183 -16.87 13.85 -22.54
CA VAL A 183 -16.52 12.46 -22.22
C VAL A 183 -17.21 12.09 -20.92
N ASN A 184 -17.95 10.98 -20.92
CA ASN A 184 -18.72 10.51 -19.75
C ASN A 184 -18.03 9.31 -19.11
N TYR A 185 -18.07 9.25 -17.79
CA TYR A 185 -17.41 8.22 -16.97
C TYR A 185 -18.45 7.51 -16.11
N GLY A 186 -18.57 6.20 -16.30
CA GLY A 186 -19.52 5.32 -15.62
C GLY A 186 -18.87 4.52 -14.50
N TRP A 187 -19.64 4.30 -13.44
CA TRP A 187 -19.24 3.55 -12.25
C TRP A 187 -20.25 2.44 -11.97
N TRP A 188 -19.75 1.31 -11.49
CA TRP A 188 -20.56 0.20 -11.01
C TRP A 188 -20.28 -0.04 -9.53
N CYS A 189 -21.31 -0.05 -8.71
CA CYS A 189 -21.21 -0.17 -7.27
C CYS A 189 -21.89 -1.44 -6.78
N GLU A 190 -21.17 -2.20 -5.96
CA GLU A 190 -21.75 -3.27 -5.17
C GLU A 190 -22.25 -2.69 -3.85
N ALA A 191 -23.53 -2.93 -3.54
CA ALA A 191 -24.17 -2.37 -2.35
C ALA A 191 -23.41 -2.79 -1.08
N SER A 192 -23.10 -1.82 -0.23
CA SER A 192 -22.37 -2.00 1.04
C SER A 192 -20.92 -2.54 0.90
N ALA A 193 -20.36 -2.59 -0.31
CA ALA A 193 -19.00 -3.06 -0.55
C ALA A 193 -18.11 -1.93 -1.11
N ASP A 194 -18.03 -1.80 -2.44
CA ASP A 194 -17.17 -0.83 -3.13
C ASP A 194 -17.73 -0.47 -4.53
N CYS A 195 -17.21 0.62 -5.09
CA CYS A 195 -17.54 1.14 -6.41
C CYS A 195 -16.33 1.11 -7.33
N TYR A 196 -16.54 0.68 -8.56
CA TYR A 196 -15.51 0.41 -9.54
C TYR A 196 -15.73 1.19 -10.83
N PRO A 197 -14.64 1.58 -11.53
CA PRO A 197 -14.72 2.00 -12.92
C PRO A 197 -15.48 0.97 -13.77
N ASP A 198 -16.42 1.46 -14.58
CA ASP A 198 -17.26 0.60 -15.41
C ASP A 198 -17.10 0.87 -16.90
N ASN A 199 -17.25 2.12 -17.30
CA ASN A 199 -17.07 2.50 -18.70
C ASN A 199 -16.67 3.96 -18.87
N ILE A 200 -16.10 4.27 -20.03
CA ILE A 200 -15.94 5.65 -20.52
C ILE A 200 -16.57 5.72 -21.90
N SER A 201 -17.32 6.79 -22.19
CA SER A 201 -17.99 6.97 -23.47
C SER A 201 -17.89 8.38 -24.03
N TYR A 202 -17.66 8.46 -25.35
CA TYR A 202 -17.56 9.71 -26.12
C TYR A 202 -17.63 9.42 -27.62
N ALA A 203 -18.27 10.26 -28.43
CA ALA A 203 -18.27 10.18 -29.90
C ALA A 203 -18.43 8.76 -30.51
N GLY A 204 -19.36 7.95 -29.98
CA GLY A 204 -19.60 6.57 -30.42
C GLY A 204 -18.54 5.55 -29.96
N THR A 205 -17.50 6.00 -29.25
CA THR A 205 -16.51 5.18 -28.56
C THR A 205 -17.02 4.78 -27.18
N VAL A 206 -16.85 3.52 -26.81
CA VAL A 206 -17.09 3.00 -25.46
C VAL A 206 -15.89 2.14 -25.05
N ILE A 207 -15.26 2.52 -23.94
CA ILE A 207 -14.22 1.75 -23.26
C ILE A 207 -14.87 1.06 -22.08
N ARG A 208 -14.90 -0.27 -22.03
CA ARG A 208 -15.51 -1.06 -20.95
C ARG A 208 -14.44 -1.69 -20.07
N PHE A 209 -14.65 -1.63 -18.76
CA PHE A 209 -13.78 -2.22 -17.75
C PHE A 209 -14.48 -3.42 -17.13
N HIS A 210 -14.14 -4.61 -17.60
CA HIS A 210 -14.75 -5.84 -17.09
C HIS A 210 -14.10 -6.26 -15.79
N ARG A 211 -14.90 -6.85 -14.90
CA ARG A 211 -14.49 -7.20 -13.54
C ARG A 211 -14.68 -8.68 -13.30
N GLU A 212 -13.86 -9.24 -12.42
CA GLU A 212 -14.04 -10.60 -11.89
C GLU A 212 -13.89 -10.60 -10.38
N ALA A 213 -14.52 -11.55 -9.71
CA ALA A 213 -14.32 -11.74 -8.28
C ALA A 213 -12.85 -12.06 -8.02
N ARG A 214 -12.26 -11.38 -7.03
CA ARG A 214 -10.89 -11.65 -6.62
C ARG A 214 -10.88 -12.74 -5.52
N PRO A 215 -9.85 -13.61 -5.48
CA PRO A 215 -9.73 -14.64 -4.45
C PRO A 215 -9.31 -14.09 -3.07
N ASP A 216 -8.85 -12.84 -3.03
CA ASP A 216 -8.25 -12.16 -1.87
C ASP A 216 -8.97 -10.84 -1.56
N PRO A 217 -10.24 -10.84 -1.08
CA PRO A 217 -10.99 -9.62 -0.82
C PRO A 217 -10.24 -8.67 0.12
N LEU A 218 -10.23 -7.38 -0.22
CA LEU A 218 -9.63 -6.36 0.65
C LEU A 218 -10.69 -5.67 1.48
N THR A 219 -10.30 -5.19 2.66
CA THR A 219 -11.15 -4.39 3.54
C THR A 219 -10.60 -2.98 3.70
N PHE A 220 -11.48 -2.00 3.88
CA PHE A 220 -11.09 -0.63 4.20
C PHE A 220 -12.12 0.03 5.11
N GLY A 221 -11.67 0.84 6.05
CA GLY A 221 -12.58 1.67 6.86
C GLY A 221 -13.18 2.80 6.03
N ASN A 222 -14.50 3.01 6.17
CA ASN A 222 -15.19 4.16 5.58
C ASN A 222 -15.79 5.11 6.62
N GLY A 223 -15.51 4.91 7.92
CA GLY A 223 -16.04 5.73 9.03
C GLY A 223 -17.44 5.33 9.53
N GLY A 224 -18.17 4.48 8.80
CA GLY A 224 -19.42 3.87 9.28
C GLY A 224 -19.33 2.37 9.50
N TYR A 225 -18.70 1.67 8.55
CA TYR A 225 -18.45 0.22 8.59
C TYR A 225 -17.19 -0.13 7.77
N LEU A 226 -16.82 -1.41 7.73
CA LEU A 226 -15.74 -1.89 6.88
C LEU A 226 -16.27 -2.16 5.46
N GLY A 227 -15.83 -1.35 4.51
CA GLY A 227 -16.03 -1.60 3.08
C GLY A 227 -15.20 -2.79 2.61
N ARG A 228 -15.61 -3.38 1.49
CA ARG A 228 -14.95 -4.55 0.91
C ARG A 228 -14.73 -4.38 -0.59
N THR A 229 -13.51 -4.65 -1.03
CA THR A 229 -13.19 -4.74 -2.46
C THR A 229 -13.22 -6.20 -2.86
N ASN A 230 -14.33 -6.63 -3.46
CA ASN A 230 -14.57 -8.02 -3.86
C ASN A 230 -14.17 -8.33 -5.31
N TYR A 231 -13.94 -7.30 -6.12
CA TYR A 231 -13.64 -7.45 -7.54
C TYR A 231 -12.28 -6.87 -7.92
N ARG A 232 -11.67 -7.45 -8.95
CA ARG A 232 -10.49 -6.93 -9.66
C ARG A 232 -10.77 -6.79 -11.15
N LEU A 233 -9.98 -5.97 -11.84
CA LEU A 233 -10.08 -5.71 -13.28
C LEU A 233 -9.69 -6.96 -14.05
N LYS A 234 -10.53 -7.40 -14.97
CA LYS A 234 -10.35 -8.62 -15.75
C LYS A 234 -9.84 -8.34 -17.17
N SER A 235 -10.47 -7.38 -17.83
CA SER A 235 -10.16 -7.00 -19.20
C SER A 235 -10.66 -5.59 -19.50
N ILE A 236 -10.13 -5.01 -20.57
CA ILE A 236 -10.58 -3.73 -21.10
C ILE A 236 -10.97 -3.93 -22.55
N ASP A 237 -12.17 -3.47 -22.93
CA ASP A 237 -12.68 -3.57 -24.31
C ASP A 237 -12.93 -2.18 -24.89
N VAL A 238 -12.33 -1.88 -26.04
CA VAL A 238 -12.46 -0.59 -26.73
C VAL A 238 -13.27 -0.79 -28.00
N VAL A 239 -14.48 -0.24 -28.01
CA VAL A 239 -15.44 -0.34 -29.12
C VAL A 239 -15.69 1.04 -29.70
N VAL A 240 -15.64 1.18 -31.02
CA VAL A 240 -15.91 2.41 -31.77
C VAL A 240 -17.05 2.16 -32.74
N SER A 241 -18.13 2.92 -32.61
CA SER A 241 -19.32 2.81 -33.46
C SER A 241 -19.86 1.38 -33.58
N GLY A 242 -19.86 0.64 -32.46
CA GLY A 242 -20.31 -0.75 -32.38
C GLY A 242 -19.30 -1.80 -32.83
N SER A 243 -18.16 -1.41 -33.40
CA SER A 243 -17.09 -2.32 -33.83
C SER A 243 -15.90 -2.30 -32.87
N ARG A 244 -15.34 -3.46 -32.54
CA ARG A 244 -14.19 -3.56 -31.65
C ARG A 244 -12.93 -3.01 -32.32
N ALA A 245 -12.26 -2.09 -31.65
CA ALA A 245 -10.97 -1.57 -32.08
C ALA A 245 -9.80 -2.39 -31.51
N ARG A 246 -9.95 -2.87 -30.27
CA ARG A 246 -8.98 -3.71 -29.54
C ARG A 246 -9.55 -4.15 -28.19
N ALA A 247 -8.93 -5.16 -27.60
CA ALA A 247 -9.15 -5.55 -26.23
C ALA A 247 -7.82 -5.76 -25.49
N TYR A 248 -7.83 -5.65 -24.17
CA TYR A 248 -6.68 -5.92 -23.31
C TYR A 248 -7.04 -7.05 -22.37
N ARG A 249 -6.28 -8.15 -22.45
CA ARG A 249 -6.41 -9.32 -21.58
C ARG A 249 -5.43 -9.15 -20.42
N LEU A 250 -5.93 -9.18 -19.18
CA LEU A 250 -5.09 -9.17 -17.99
C LEU A 250 -5.02 -10.59 -17.42
N SER A 251 -3.84 -11.00 -16.97
CA SER A 251 -3.64 -12.29 -16.27
C SER A 251 -3.06 -12.04 -14.89
N TYR A 252 -3.49 -12.86 -13.93
CA TYR A 252 -3.08 -12.73 -12.53
C TYR A 252 -2.49 -14.03 -12.00
N GLY A 253 -1.49 -13.88 -11.16
CA GLY A 253 -1.01 -14.90 -10.23
C GLY A 253 -1.54 -14.67 -8.83
N THR A 254 -1.36 -15.65 -7.96
CA THR A 254 -1.50 -15.51 -6.52
C THR A 254 -0.11 -15.50 -5.92
N SER A 255 0.23 -14.48 -5.14
CA SER A 255 1.50 -14.44 -4.44
C SER A 255 1.63 -15.65 -3.52
N ALA A 256 2.72 -16.40 -3.68
CA ALA A 256 3.00 -17.55 -2.82
C ALA A 256 3.30 -17.13 -1.37
N SER A 257 3.77 -15.89 -1.16
CA SER A 257 4.13 -15.38 0.16
C SER A 257 2.91 -14.81 0.89
N THR A 258 2.05 -14.06 0.21
CA THR A 258 0.98 -13.28 0.85
C THR A 258 -0.44 -13.70 0.45
N GLY A 259 -0.58 -14.59 -0.54
CA GLY A 259 -1.90 -14.95 -1.10
C GLY A 259 -2.56 -13.83 -1.91
N ARG A 260 -1.89 -12.69 -2.12
CA ARG A 260 -2.45 -11.53 -2.82
C ARG A 260 -2.45 -11.69 -4.33
N SER A 261 -3.41 -11.05 -4.99
CA SER A 261 -3.50 -10.95 -6.45
C SER A 261 -2.36 -10.10 -7.01
N VAL A 262 -1.50 -10.71 -7.83
CA VAL A 262 -0.40 -10.05 -8.55
C VAL A 262 -0.68 -10.07 -10.05
N LEU A 263 -0.63 -8.91 -10.72
CA LEU A 263 -0.79 -8.83 -12.18
C LEU A 263 0.46 -9.42 -12.84
N THR A 264 0.32 -10.48 -13.63
CA THR A 264 1.44 -11.19 -14.26
C THR A 264 1.61 -10.86 -15.73
N SER A 265 0.53 -10.45 -16.41
CA SER A 265 0.65 -9.98 -17.80
C SER A 265 -0.51 -9.13 -18.25
N VAL A 266 -0.23 -8.25 -19.22
CA VAL A 266 -1.24 -7.56 -20.03
C VAL A 266 -0.95 -7.80 -21.51
N GLN A 267 -1.96 -8.27 -22.24
CA GLN A 267 -1.84 -8.56 -23.66
C GLN A 267 -2.86 -7.76 -24.46
N LYS A 268 -2.38 -7.00 -25.44
CA LYS A 268 -3.21 -6.29 -26.42
C LYS A 268 -3.64 -7.26 -27.53
N VAL A 269 -4.95 -7.36 -27.74
CA VAL A 269 -5.60 -8.16 -28.79
C VAL A 269 -6.29 -7.22 -29.76
N GLY A 270 -6.22 -7.53 -31.05
CA GLY A 270 -6.71 -6.71 -32.15
C GLY A 270 -8.24 -6.61 -32.24
N SER A 271 -8.71 -6.06 -33.36
CA SER A 271 -10.14 -5.89 -33.65
C SER A 271 -10.91 -7.21 -33.79
N ASP A 272 -10.20 -8.32 -34.06
CA ASP A 272 -10.73 -9.67 -34.15
C ASP A 272 -10.84 -10.37 -32.77
N ALA A 273 -10.58 -9.64 -31.68
CA ALA A 273 -10.71 -10.19 -30.34
C ALA A 273 -12.14 -10.69 -30.06
N ALA A 274 -12.25 -11.95 -29.64
CA ALA A 274 -13.51 -12.52 -29.17
C ALA A 274 -13.67 -12.26 -27.67
N VAL A 275 -14.51 -11.28 -27.32
CA VAL A 275 -14.86 -10.95 -25.93
C VAL A 275 -16.29 -11.37 -25.66
N ASP A 276 -16.50 -12.22 -24.65
CA ASP A 276 -17.84 -12.69 -24.27
C ASP A 276 -18.59 -11.68 -23.37
N GLY A 277 -19.84 -11.98 -23.03
CA GLY A 277 -20.68 -11.12 -22.18
C GLY A 277 -20.14 -10.92 -20.75
N ALA A 278 -19.24 -11.79 -20.29
CA ALA A 278 -18.57 -11.70 -18.99
C ALA A 278 -17.17 -11.03 -19.09
N GLY A 279 -16.83 -10.49 -20.25
CA GLY A 279 -15.57 -9.80 -20.49
C GLY A 279 -14.35 -10.72 -20.67
N ASN A 280 -14.53 -12.02 -20.87
CA ASN A 280 -13.38 -12.89 -21.18
C ASN A 280 -12.89 -12.61 -22.60
N VAL A 281 -11.63 -12.22 -22.75
CA VAL A 281 -10.97 -12.17 -24.06
C VAL A 281 -10.47 -13.57 -24.38
N ALA A 282 -11.19 -14.33 -25.21
CA ALA A 282 -10.89 -15.75 -25.46
C ALA A 282 -9.83 -15.95 -26.55
N SER A 283 -9.97 -15.27 -27.68
CA SER A 283 -9.10 -15.39 -28.86
C SER A 283 -8.95 -14.06 -29.61
N GLY A 284 -8.13 -14.05 -30.66
CA GLY A 284 -7.86 -12.91 -31.53
C GLY A 284 -6.37 -12.76 -31.80
N SER A 285 -6.03 -12.01 -32.84
CA SER A 285 -4.66 -11.66 -33.19
C SER A 285 -4.09 -10.74 -32.11
N ALA A 286 -2.95 -11.10 -31.52
CA ALA A 286 -2.42 -10.39 -30.36
C ALA A 286 -0.95 -10.04 -30.53
N LEU A 287 -0.55 -8.91 -29.94
CA LEU A 287 0.86 -8.63 -29.69
C LEU A 287 1.36 -9.59 -28.58
N PRO A 288 2.68 -9.82 -28.49
CA PRO A 288 3.26 -10.45 -27.32
C PRO A 288 2.81 -9.75 -26.04
N ALA A 289 2.55 -10.52 -25.00
CA ALA A 289 2.12 -9.96 -23.72
C ALA A 289 3.29 -9.24 -23.05
N MET A 290 3.02 -8.07 -22.48
CA MET A 290 3.89 -7.52 -21.46
C MET A 290 3.73 -8.39 -20.20
N SER A 291 4.83 -8.81 -19.60
CA SER A 291 4.81 -9.72 -18.44
C SER A 291 5.58 -9.14 -17.26
N PHE A 292 5.15 -9.53 -16.07
CA PHE A 292 5.59 -8.96 -14.81
C PHE A 292 5.96 -10.09 -13.84
N GLY A 293 7.20 -10.10 -13.37
CA GLY A 293 7.65 -10.97 -12.31
C GLY A 293 7.62 -10.24 -10.98
N SER A 294 6.85 -10.77 -10.02
CA SER A 294 6.86 -10.26 -8.64
C SER A 294 7.98 -10.92 -7.83
N THR A 295 8.55 -10.17 -6.90
CA THR A 295 9.42 -10.71 -5.86
C THR A 295 8.61 -11.67 -5.00
N SER A 296 9.30 -12.71 -4.52
CA SER A 296 8.76 -13.66 -3.56
C SER A 296 9.66 -13.67 -2.34
N ALA A 297 9.05 -13.83 -1.17
CA ALA A 297 9.75 -14.06 0.07
C ALA A 297 9.61 -15.54 0.44
N SER A 298 10.75 -16.21 0.63
CA SER A 298 10.79 -17.49 1.32
C SER A 298 11.01 -17.22 2.81
N LEU A 299 10.03 -17.54 3.64
CA LEU A 299 10.17 -17.40 5.08
C LEU A 299 11.11 -18.48 5.59
N SER A 300 12.35 -18.09 5.84
CA SER A 300 13.34 -18.94 6.51
C SER A 300 14.00 -18.12 7.61
N PHE A 301 14.21 -18.75 8.74
CA PHE A 301 14.76 -18.11 9.91
C PHE A 301 16.25 -18.41 10.06
N SER A 302 17.04 -17.35 10.27
CA SER A 302 18.45 -17.47 10.63
C SER A 302 18.67 -16.88 12.03
N GLY A 303 19.26 -17.67 12.93
CA GLY A 303 19.45 -17.30 14.34
C GLY A 303 20.86 -16.81 14.65
N ALA A 304 20.98 -15.75 15.45
CA ALA A 304 22.24 -15.27 16.02
C ALA A 304 22.06 -14.85 17.50
N TYR A 305 23.11 -15.05 18.31
CA TYR A 305 23.13 -14.62 19.71
C TYR A 305 23.56 -13.16 19.83
N TRP A 306 22.69 -12.30 20.37
CA TRP A 306 23.03 -10.89 20.65
C TRP A 306 23.12 -10.68 22.17
N ALA A 307 24.25 -10.14 22.64
CA ALA A 307 24.53 -9.91 24.06
C ALA A 307 24.20 -8.46 24.49
N GLY A 308 23.89 -8.25 25.79
CA GLY A 308 23.92 -6.91 26.41
C GLY A 308 22.62 -6.38 26.99
N HIS A 309 21.48 -7.08 26.86
CA HIS A 309 20.19 -6.51 27.23
C HIS A 309 19.93 -6.36 28.73
N GLY A 310 20.62 -7.08 29.63
CA GLY A 310 20.61 -6.85 31.11
C GLY A 310 19.26 -6.92 31.87
N GLY A 311 18.11 -6.77 31.22
CA GLY A 311 16.76 -6.85 31.77
C GLY A 311 16.33 -8.30 31.95
N GLY A 312 15.71 -8.58 33.09
CA GLY A 312 15.25 -9.92 33.47
C GLY A 312 14.12 -10.47 32.59
N SER A 313 13.67 -11.68 32.86
CA SER A 313 12.70 -12.45 32.07
C SER A 313 11.24 -12.06 32.29
N THR A 314 10.92 -10.82 32.68
CA THR A 314 9.53 -10.38 32.91
C THR A 314 9.40 -8.91 32.58
N ASN A 315 8.29 -8.51 31.96
CA ASN A 315 7.97 -7.11 31.63
C ASN A 315 8.98 -6.45 30.66
N ASN A 316 9.37 -7.19 29.61
CA ASN A 316 10.10 -6.64 28.48
C ASN A 316 9.12 -6.16 27.41
N PHE A 317 9.32 -4.95 26.94
CA PHE A 317 8.51 -4.30 25.92
C PHE A 317 9.41 -3.97 24.75
N VAL A 318 8.92 -4.27 23.56
CA VAL A 318 9.59 -3.91 22.31
C VAL A 318 8.83 -2.81 21.62
N GLY A 319 9.60 -1.86 21.13
CA GLY A 319 9.11 -0.66 20.48
C GLY A 319 10.29 0.05 19.89
N ASP A 320 10.04 0.81 18.84
CA ASP A 320 11.04 1.71 18.27
C ASP A 320 11.16 2.96 19.18
N TYR A 321 11.91 2.85 20.27
CA TYR A 321 11.99 3.87 21.33
C TYR A 321 12.78 5.10 20.89
N ASN A 322 13.68 4.91 19.95
CA ASN A 322 14.47 5.99 19.38
C ASN A 322 13.92 6.46 18.02
N GLY A 323 13.06 5.68 17.38
CA GLY A 323 12.33 5.98 16.16
C GLY A 323 13.01 5.50 14.87
N ASP A 324 14.13 4.76 14.87
CA ASP A 324 14.97 4.48 13.66
C ASP A 324 14.40 3.46 12.68
N GLY A 325 13.16 3.03 12.91
CA GLY A 325 12.52 1.97 12.15
C GLY A 325 12.99 0.57 12.56
N LYS A 326 13.98 0.44 13.46
CA LYS A 326 14.33 -0.84 14.08
C LYS A 326 13.64 -0.92 15.43
N MET A 327 13.22 -2.12 15.79
CA MET A 327 12.60 -2.33 17.09
C MET A 327 13.66 -2.41 18.18
N ASP A 328 13.57 -1.50 19.15
CA ASP A 328 14.41 -1.48 20.35
C ASP A 328 13.77 -2.36 21.45
N MET A 329 14.55 -2.64 22.49
CA MET A 329 14.08 -3.43 23.63
C MET A 329 14.15 -2.61 24.92
N ALA A 330 13.12 -2.70 25.76
CA ALA A 330 13.10 -2.09 27.08
C ALA A 330 12.62 -3.10 28.13
N GLY A 331 13.43 -3.32 29.16
CA GLY A 331 13.05 -4.11 30.33
C GLY A 331 12.80 -3.23 31.55
N TYR A 332 11.75 -3.50 32.31
CA TYR A 332 11.54 -2.81 33.58
C TYR A 332 12.62 -3.24 34.60
N ALA A 333 13.42 -2.29 35.08
CA ALA A 333 14.56 -2.52 35.96
C ALA A 333 14.26 -2.26 37.46
N GLY A 334 13.02 -1.91 37.81
CA GLY A 334 12.62 -1.54 39.18
C GLY A 334 12.77 -0.05 39.47
N GLY A 335 12.08 0.44 40.52
CA GLY A 335 12.22 1.84 40.97
C GLY A 335 11.78 2.92 39.98
N GLY A 336 10.99 2.56 38.96
CA GLY A 336 10.60 3.47 37.87
C GLY A 336 11.67 3.64 36.78
N GLN A 337 12.70 2.80 36.78
CA GLN A 337 13.76 2.75 35.77
C GLN A 337 13.51 1.63 34.76
N TRP A 338 13.89 1.89 33.52
CA TRP A 338 13.81 1.01 32.36
C TRP A 338 15.21 0.84 31.78
N HIS A 339 15.65 -0.39 31.52
CA HIS A 339 16.88 -0.64 30.79
C HIS A 339 16.53 -0.74 29.29
N VAL A 340 16.89 0.29 28.52
CA VAL A 340 16.53 0.46 27.11
C VAL A 340 17.74 0.19 26.24
N CYS A 341 17.59 -0.71 25.27
CA CYS A 341 18.62 -1.17 24.36
C CYS A 341 18.22 -0.87 22.93
N LEU A 342 18.92 0.09 22.34
CA LEU A 342 18.69 0.53 20.98
C LEU A 342 19.30 -0.46 19.98
N SER A 343 18.53 -0.91 18.99
CA SER A 343 19.00 -1.85 17.97
C SER A 343 19.96 -1.17 17.00
N THR A 344 21.10 -1.81 16.69
CA THR A 344 21.99 -1.36 15.61
C THR A 344 21.71 -2.05 14.27
N GLY A 345 20.89 -3.12 14.27
CA GLY A 345 20.73 -4.04 13.15
C GLY A 345 21.70 -5.22 13.16
N SER A 346 22.66 -5.24 14.09
CA SER A 346 23.61 -6.35 14.28
C SER A 346 23.99 -6.57 15.75
N GLY A 347 23.31 -5.89 16.68
CA GLY A 347 23.58 -5.86 18.12
C GLY A 347 22.76 -4.77 18.83
N PHE A 348 23.07 -4.48 20.10
CA PHE A 348 22.35 -3.51 20.93
C PHE A 348 23.29 -2.48 21.59
N ASN A 349 22.78 -1.25 21.76
CA ASN A 349 23.39 -0.21 22.57
C ASN A 349 22.46 0.18 23.73
N CYS A 350 22.86 -0.09 24.97
CA CYS A 350 21.95 -0.07 26.13
C CYS A 350 22.21 1.07 27.14
N ALA A 351 21.15 1.64 27.70
CA ALA A 351 21.18 2.66 28.75
C ALA A 351 19.95 2.59 29.68
N TYR A 352 20.05 3.13 30.90
CA TYR A 352 18.93 3.24 31.84
C TYR A 352 18.14 4.54 31.64
N TRP A 353 16.83 4.44 31.46
CA TRP A 353 15.88 5.55 31.31
C TRP A 353 14.93 5.59 32.52
N ALA A 354 14.58 6.76 33.05
CA ALA A 354 13.71 6.91 34.23
C ALA A 354 12.35 7.52 33.89
N GLY A 355 11.29 7.21 34.66
CA GLY A 355 10.06 8.02 34.73
C GLY A 355 8.78 7.46 34.12
N HIS A 356 8.69 6.17 33.78
CA HIS A 356 7.49 5.59 33.15
C HIS A 356 6.84 4.49 34.01
N ALA A 357 5.53 4.63 34.24
CA ALA A 357 4.66 3.64 34.90
C ALA A 357 3.63 3.08 33.91
N GLY A 358 3.65 1.77 33.65
CA GLY A 358 2.65 1.13 32.80
C GLY A 358 2.55 -0.37 33.08
N GLY A 359 1.34 -0.83 33.43
CA GLY A 359 0.98 -2.24 33.59
C GLY A 359 -0.54 -2.48 33.42
N SER A 360 -0.91 -3.52 32.67
CA SER A 360 -1.89 -4.60 32.99
C SER A 360 -1.88 -5.62 31.83
N THR A 361 -2.17 -6.89 32.11
CA THR A 361 -1.80 -8.07 31.28
C THR A 361 -2.67 -8.30 30.03
N ASN A 362 -2.05 -8.88 28.99
CA ASN A 362 -2.66 -9.55 27.81
C ASN A 362 -3.50 -8.73 26.82
N ASN A 363 -3.24 -7.42 26.69
CA ASN A 363 -3.76 -6.63 25.59
C ASN A 363 -2.71 -6.53 24.49
N PHE A 364 -3.10 -6.83 23.26
CA PHE A 364 -2.21 -6.73 22.12
C PHE A 364 -2.75 -5.74 21.10
N ASN A 365 -1.86 -4.92 20.56
CA ASN A 365 -2.19 -3.90 19.57
C ASN A 365 -1.54 -4.30 18.24
N GLY A 366 -2.29 -4.19 17.15
CA GLY A 366 -1.84 -4.56 15.80
C GLY A 366 -2.81 -4.05 14.73
N ASP A 367 -2.42 -3.99 13.47
CA ASP A 367 -3.32 -3.70 12.34
C ASP A 367 -3.79 -5.04 11.74
N TYR A 368 -4.87 -5.63 12.26
CA TYR A 368 -5.30 -6.97 11.89
C TYR A 368 -5.99 -7.02 10.52
N ASN A 369 -6.52 -5.90 10.04
CA ASN A 369 -7.24 -5.82 8.77
C ASN A 369 -6.45 -5.16 7.63
N GLY A 370 -5.26 -4.64 7.91
CA GLY A 370 -4.34 -4.03 6.95
C GLY A 370 -4.86 -2.69 6.42
N ASP A 371 -5.69 -1.98 7.20
CA ASP A 371 -6.31 -0.72 6.81
C ASP A 371 -5.49 0.53 7.22
N GLY A 372 -4.31 0.30 7.79
CA GLY A 372 -3.36 1.32 8.23
C GLY A 372 -3.66 1.87 9.62
N LYS A 373 -4.60 1.29 10.38
CA LYS A 373 -4.96 1.71 11.74
C LYS A 373 -4.62 0.64 12.76
N THR A 374 -4.26 1.08 13.97
CA THR A 374 -3.99 0.17 15.08
C THR A 374 -5.29 -0.30 15.71
N ASP A 375 -5.56 -1.59 15.57
CA ASP A 375 -6.62 -2.35 16.22
C ASP A 375 -6.14 -2.90 17.58
N MET A 376 -7.08 -3.50 18.32
CA MET A 376 -6.81 -4.13 19.62
C MET A 376 -7.35 -5.56 19.63
N ALA A 377 -6.61 -6.51 20.19
CA ALA A 377 -7.13 -7.83 20.50
C ALA A 377 -6.81 -8.20 21.95
N GLY A 378 -7.85 -8.71 22.62
CA GLY A 378 -7.74 -9.32 23.95
C GLY A 378 -8.15 -10.78 23.89
N TYR A 379 -7.43 -11.63 24.62
CA TYR A 379 -7.81 -13.04 24.74
C TYR A 379 -9.11 -13.18 25.54
N ALA A 380 -10.11 -13.87 24.98
CA ALA A 380 -11.44 -13.99 25.56
C ALA A 380 -11.76 -15.38 26.14
N GLY A 381 -10.82 -16.34 26.08
CA GLY A 381 -10.98 -17.71 26.57
C GLY A 381 -11.34 -18.72 25.47
N ASN A 382 -11.07 -20.02 25.71
CA ASN A 382 -11.45 -21.14 24.84
C ASN A 382 -11.03 -21.01 23.36
N GLY A 383 -9.91 -20.34 23.10
CA GLY A 383 -9.40 -20.10 21.74
C GLY A 383 -10.13 -19.00 20.96
N GLN A 384 -10.98 -18.22 21.64
CA GLN A 384 -11.60 -17.01 21.11
C GLN A 384 -10.82 -15.77 21.52
N TRP A 385 -10.72 -14.85 20.58
CA TRP A 385 -10.13 -13.53 20.74
C TRP A 385 -11.20 -12.47 20.53
N HIS A 386 -11.29 -11.52 21.45
CA HIS A 386 -12.12 -10.33 21.27
C HIS A 386 -11.28 -9.31 20.48
N VAL A 387 -11.47 -9.29 19.17
CA VAL A 387 -10.73 -8.44 18.25
C VAL A 387 -11.57 -7.21 17.94
N CYS A 388 -11.01 -6.06 18.24
CA CYS A 388 -11.60 -4.74 18.12
C CYS A 388 -10.87 -3.99 17.01
N LEU A 389 -11.45 -4.00 15.81
CA LEU A 389 -10.92 -3.29 14.66
C LEU A 389 -11.18 -1.79 14.83
N SER A 390 -10.15 -0.99 14.61
CA SER A 390 -10.17 0.46 14.69
C SER A 390 -10.94 1.03 13.52
N THR A 391 -12.02 1.73 13.83
CA THR A 391 -12.84 2.45 12.84
C THR A 391 -12.35 3.89 12.65
N GLY A 392 -11.28 4.29 13.35
CA GLY A 392 -10.72 5.65 13.41
C GLY A 392 -11.55 6.70 14.18
N GLY A 393 -12.74 6.33 14.67
CA GLY A 393 -13.51 7.10 15.68
C GLY A 393 -13.97 6.25 16.88
N GLY A 394 -13.64 4.96 16.89
CA GLY A 394 -14.04 3.97 17.88
C GLY A 394 -13.61 2.56 17.45
N PHE A 395 -14.07 1.52 18.13
CA PHE A 395 -13.75 0.13 17.80
C PHE A 395 -14.99 -0.67 17.40
N SER A 396 -14.87 -1.46 16.34
CA SER A 396 -15.85 -2.47 15.95
C SER A 396 -15.31 -3.84 16.37
N CYS A 397 -15.91 -4.42 17.41
CA CYS A 397 -15.40 -5.65 18.02
C CYS A 397 -16.17 -6.89 17.58
N ALA A 398 -15.46 -7.98 17.34
CA ALA A 398 -16.01 -9.30 17.06
C ALA A 398 -15.16 -10.39 17.71
N TYR A 399 -15.78 -11.54 17.97
CA TYR A 399 -15.04 -12.72 18.42
C TYR A 399 -14.47 -13.48 17.22
N TRP A 400 -13.14 -13.62 17.19
CA TRP A 400 -12.44 -14.43 16.20
C TRP A 400 -12.07 -15.77 16.83
N GLY A 401 -12.48 -16.87 16.21
CA GLY A 401 -12.20 -18.24 16.67
C GLY A 401 -11.11 -18.93 15.82
N GLY A 402 -10.60 -20.06 16.31
CA GLY A 402 -9.63 -20.89 15.58
C GLY A 402 -8.19 -20.84 16.12
N HIS A 403 -7.95 -20.14 17.22
CA HIS A 403 -6.64 -20.09 17.86
C HIS A 403 -6.54 -21.10 19.02
N GLY A 404 -5.61 -22.06 18.96
CA GLY A 404 -5.40 -23.06 20.03
C GLY A 404 -4.55 -22.58 21.22
N GLY A 405 -3.93 -21.41 21.13
CA GLY A 405 -3.04 -20.88 22.17
C GLY A 405 -3.77 -20.14 23.29
N GLY A 406 -3.31 -20.37 24.53
CA GLY A 406 -3.86 -19.82 25.78
C GLY A 406 -3.35 -18.42 26.15
N THR A 407 -3.59 -18.03 27.41
CA THR A 407 -3.37 -16.68 28.00
C THR A 407 -1.92 -16.23 28.10
N SER A 408 -0.94 -17.03 27.72
CA SER A 408 0.49 -16.71 27.88
C SER A 408 1.25 -17.06 26.62
N ASN A 409 2.16 -16.18 26.20
CA ASN A 409 3.15 -16.40 25.13
C ASN A 409 2.58 -16.30 23.70
N ASN A 410 1.69 -15.32 23.47
CA ASN A 410 1.25 -14.94 22.14
C ASN A 410 2.13 -13.82 21.59
N ALA A 411 2.41 -13.90 20.30
CA ALA A 411 3.31 -13.00 19.62
C ALA A 411 2.59 -12.45 18.38
N LEU A 412 2.61 -11.13 18.19
CA LEU A 412 2.04 -10.46 17.02
C LEU A 412 3.10 -9.90 16.07
N GLY A 413 2.90 -10.11 14.78
CA GLY A 413 3.79 -9.62 13.73
C GLY A 413 3.17 -9.79 12.37
N ASP A 414 3.54 -8.97 11.39
CA ASP A 414 3.27 -9.27 9.99
C ASP A 414 4.33 -10.29 9.54
N PHE A 415 4.03 -11.58 9.65
CA PHE A 415 4.99 -12.66 9.38
C PHE A 415 5.09 -12.98 7.90
N ASN A 416 4.10 -12.63 7.10
CA ASN A 416 4.08 -12.91 5.66
C ASN A 416 4.33 -11.66 4.80
N GLY A 417 4.39 -10.45 5.39
CA GLY A 417 4.62 -9.18 4.70
C GLY A 417 3.38 -8.67 3.96
N ASP A 418 2.18 -9.16 4.32
CA ASP A 418 0.93 -8.81 3.68
C ASP A 418 0.24 -7.57 4.28
N GLY A 419 0.98 -6.81 5.09
CA GLY A 419 0.51 -5.59 5.73
C GLY A 419 -0.51 -5.81 6.83
N LYS A 420 -0.86 -7.05 7.18
CA LYS A 420 -1.73 -7.37 8.31
C LYS A 420 -0.91 -7.94 9.45
N THR A 421 -1.38 -7.71 10.66
CA THR A 421 -0.79 -8.32 11.86
C THR A 421 -1.28 -9.75 11.99
N ASP A 422 -0.37 -10.70 11.79
CA ASP A 422 -0.56 -12.11 12.07
C ASP A 422 -0.35 -12.41 13.57
N MET A 423 -0.73 -13.64 13.96
CA MET A 423 -0.60 -14.11 15.34
C MET A 423 0.17 -15.43 15.39
N ALA A 424 1.11 -15.53 16.31
CA ALA A 424 1.82 -16.77 16.61
C ALA A 424 1.65 -17.17 18.08
N GLY A 425 1.21 -18.40 18.30
CA GLY A 425 1.12 -19.01 19.62
C GLY A 425 2.19 -20.07 19.82
N TYR A 426 2.89 -20.04 20.96
CA TYR A 426 3.84 -21.10 21.30
C TYR A 426 3.10 -22.41 21.62
N ALA A 427 3.43 -23.49 20.91
CA ALA A 427 2.77 -24.80 21.02
C ALA A 427 3.58 -25.84 21.83
N GLY A 428 4.74 -25.45 22.37
CA GLY A 428 5.65 -26.36 23.09
C GLY A 428 6.77 -26.92 22.20
N SER A 429 7.87 -27.35 22.82
CA SER A 429 8.97 -28.07 22.15
C SER A 429 9.58 -27.35 20.93
N GLY A 430 9.57 -26.01 20.92
CA GLY A 430 10.11 -25.21 19.82
C GLY A 430 9.20 -25.13 18.58
N GLN A 431 7.95 -25.56 18.72
CA GLN A 431 6.91 -25.43 17.70
C GLN A 431 6.06 -24.19 17.95
N TRP A 432 5.80 -23.45 16.88
CA TRP A 432 4.95 -22.28 16.85
C TRP A 432 3.75 -22.53 15.95
N HIS A 433 2.56 -22.19 16.43
CA HIS A 433 1.35 -22.15 15.64
C HIS A 433 1.22 -20.77 15.03
N VAL A 434 1.53 -20.63 13.74
CA VAL A 434 1.40 -19.36 13.03
C VAL A 434 0.02 -19.30 12.38
N CYS A 435 -0.69 -18.25 12.69
CA CYS A 435 -2.02 -17.94 12.21
C CYS A 435 -1.96 -16.65 11.40
N LEU A 436 -2.07 -16.80 10.08
CA LEU A 436 -2.06 -15.65 9.16
C LEU A 436 -3.39 -14.92 9.26
N SER A 437 -3.36 -13.60 9.37
CA SER A 437 -4.55 -12.78 9.31
C SER A 437 -5.09 -12.75 7.90
N THR A 438 -6.37 -13.07 7.75
CA THR A 438 -7.09 -12.90 6.47
C THR A 438 -7.80 -11.54 6.38
N GLY A 439 -7.66 -10.71 7.42
CA GLY A 439 -8.40 -9.47 7.60
C GLY A 439 -9.84 -9.64 8.12
N THR A 440 -10.35 -10.87 8.20
CA THR A 440 -11.66 -11.18 8.80
C THR A 440 -11.68 -12.38 9.74
N SER A 441 -10.62 -13.19 9.72
CA SER A 441 -10.37 -14.32 10.62
C SER A 441 -8.88 -14.68 10.62
N PHE A 442 -8.46 -15.57 11.52
CA PHE A 442 -7.16 -16.20 11.46
C PHE A 442 -7.22 -17.52 10.67
N SER A 443 -6.26 -17.74 9.77
CA SER A 443 -6.04 -19.02 9.09
C SER A 443 -4.78 -19.65 9.68
N CYS A 444 -4.92 -20.82 10.31
CA CYS A 444 -3.84 -21.45 11.08
C CYS A 444 -3.36 -22.80 10.47
N PRO A 445 -2.93 -22.85 9.20
CA PRO A 445 -2.62 -24.12 8.54
C PRO A 445 -1.27 -24.74 8.95
N THR A 446 -0.38 -23.97 9.60
CA THR A 446 1.04 -24.35 9.66
C THR A 446 1.60 -24.33 11.08
N TYR A 447 2.17 -25.46 11.49
CA TYR A 447 3.12 -25.52 12.60
C TYR A 447 4.52 -25.20 12.05
N TRP A 448 5.18 -24.22 12.64
CA TRP A 448 6.55 -23.86 12.32
C TRP A 448 7.48 -24.50 13.36
N GLY A 449 8.36 -25.39 12.92
CA GLY A 449 9.36 -26.07 13.77
C GLY A 449 10.77 -25.53 13.53
N GLY A 450 11.65 -25.71 14.51
CA GLY A 450 13.08 -25.36 14.39
C GLY A 450 13.55 -24.25 15.35
N HIS A 451 12.69 -23.74 16.22
CA HIS A 451 13.06 -22.69 17.16
C HIS A 451 13.56 -23.27 18.49
N ALA A 452 14.81 -22.97 18.88
CA ALA A 452 15.39 -23.38 20.16
C ALA A 452 14.98 -22.46 21.34
N GLY A 453 14.21 -21.40 21.07
CA GLY A 453 13.68 -20.50 22.09
C GLY A 453 12.49 -21.12 22.83
N GLY A 454 12.75 -21.74 23.97
CA GLY A 454 11.73 -22.06 24.98
C GLY A 454 11.65 -20.94 26.01
N SER A 455 10.44 -20.41 26.24
CA SER A 455 9.95 -19.73 27.45
C SER A 455 9.18 -18.43 27.16
N GLU A 456 8.63 -17.88 28.25
CA GLU A 456 7.48 -16.98 28.36
C GLU A 456 7.71 -15.52 27.90
N ASN A 457 8.73 -15.26 27.07
CA ASN A 457 9.20 -13.91 26.76
C ASN A 457 9.75 -13.79 25.33
N ASN A 458 8.90 -14.08 24.34
CA ASN A 458 9.24 -13.83 22.95
C ASN A 458 8.81 -12.42 22.58
N ALA A 459 9.75 -11.66 22.03
CA ALA A 459 9.55 -10.31 21.56
C ALA A 459 9.61 -10.33 20.04
N LEU A 460 8.65 -9.66 19.39
CA LEU A 460 8.61 -9.55 17.94
C LEU A 460 8.87 -8.13 17.52
N GLY A 461 9.60 -7.98 16.42
CA GLY A 461 9.92 -6.69 15.87
C GLY A 461 10.82 -6.83 14.66
N ASP A 462 10.91 -5.80 13.86
CA ASP A 462 11.89 -5.73 12.78
C ASP A 462 13.25 -5.32 13.37
N TYR A 463 14.08 -6.30 13.72
CA TYR A 463 15.36 -6.06 14.40
C TYR A 463 16.47 -5.70 13.42
N ASN A 464 16.38 -6.18 12.18
CA ASN A 464 17.34 -5.86 11.11
C ASN A 464 16.92 -4.66 10.24
N GLY A 465 15.69 -4.17 10.41
CA GLY A 465 15.12 -3.04 9.67
C GLY A 465 14.69 -3.39 8.25
N ASP A 466 14.48 -4.66 7.91
CA ASP A 466 14.25 -5.07 6.52
C ASP A 466 12.79 -4.95 6.06
N GLY A 467 11.93 -4.42 6.92
CA GLY A 467 10.49 -4.25 6.73
C GLY A 467 9.68 -5.48 7.14
N LYS A 468 10.32 -6.56 7.61
CA LYS A 468 9.63 -7.80 8.05
C LYS A 468 9.69 -7.94 9.57
N THR A 469 8.75 -8.71 10.11
CA THR A 469 8.78 -9.00 11.55
C THR A 469 9.74 -10.14 11.85
N ASP A 470 10.80 -9.85 12.61
CA ASP A 470 11.71 -10.82 13.20
C ASP A 470 11.22 -11.27 14.60
N MET A 471 11.87 -12.30 15.16
CA MET A 471 11.57 -12.85 16.48
C MET A 471 12.81 -12.87 17.39
N ALA A 472 12.67 -12.42 18.62
CA ALA A 472 13.69 -12.52 19.67
C ALA A 472 13.16 -13.30 20.89
N GLY A 473 13.94 -14.26 21.38
CA GLY A 473 13.64 -15.02 22.59
C GLY A 473 14.75 -14.91 23.63
N TYR A 474 14.39 -14.82 24.91
CA TYR A 474 15.38 -14.79 26.00
C TYR A 474 16.09 -16.14 26.15
N ALA A 475 17.42 -16.13 26.13
CA ALA A 475 18.27 -17.34 26.16
C ALA A 475 18.97 -17.58 27.51
N GLY A 476 18.72 -16.74 28.53
CA GLY A 476 19.38 -16.80 29.83
C GLY A 476 20.57 -15.86 29.96
N SER A 477 20.97 -15.52 31.19
CA SER A 477 22.18 -14.72 31.49
C SER A 477 22.29 -13.38 30.74
N GLY A 478 21.14 -12.76 30.40
CA GLY A 478 21.09 -11.49 29.66
C GLY A 478 21.30 -11.62 28.15
N GLN A 479 21.34 -12.84 27.61
CA GLN A 479 21.47 -13.13 26.17
C GLN A 479 20.10 -13.32 25.51
N TRP A 480 20.00 -12.87 24.26
CA TRP A 480 18.83 -13.04 23.42
C TRP A 480 19.19 -13.79 22.14
N HIS A 481 18.32 -14.71 21.76
CA HIS A 481 18.32 -15.37 20.45
C HIS A 481 17.47 -14.52 19.51
N VAL A 482 18.08 -13.88 18.52
CA VAL A 482 17.37 -13.13 17.48
C VAL A 482 17.33 -13.95 16.21
N THR A 483 16.13 -14.09 15.68
CA THR A 483 15.79 -14.94 14.56
C THR A 483 15.19 -14.07 13.47
N LEU A 484 15.97 -13.84 12.41
CA LEU A 484 15.64 -12.89 11.35
C LEU A 484 14.78 -13.55 10.28
N ALA A 485 13.73 -12.86 9.85
CA ALA A 485 12.94 -13.22 8.69
C ALA A 485 13.76 -12.98 7.42
N ALA A 486 14.20 -14.06 6.76
CA ALA A 486 14.99 -13.94 5.54
C ALA A 486 14.13 -13.75 4.28
N GLY A 487 14.79 -13.38 3.17
CA GLY A 487 14.17 -13.17 1.86
C GLY A 487 13.99 -11.69 1.51
N GLY A 488 13.66 -11.39 0.25
CA GLY A 488 13.27 -10.03 -0.15
C GLY A 488 11.86 -9.66 0.34
N LEU A 489 11.47 -8.40 0.22
CA LEU A 489 10.07 -8.01 0.40
C LEU A 489 9.21 -8.65 -0.71
N PRO A 490 8.09 -9.32 -0.38
CA PRO A 490 7.24 -9.96 -1.37
C PRO A 490 6.41 -8.93 -2.16
N ASP A 491 5.80 -9.39 -3.26
CA ASP A 491 4.79 -8.68 -4.07
C ASP A 491 5.25 -7.41 -4.81
N LEU A 492 6.51 -7.01 -4.67
CA LEU A 492 7.10 -5.93 -5.46
C LEU A 492 7.40 -6.44 -6.87
N LEU A 493 7.22 -5.61 -7.88
CA LEU A 493 7.61 -5.93 -9.23
C LEU A 493 9.14 -5.98 -9.33
N GLY A 494 9.68 -7.18 -9.54
CA GLY A 494 11.10 -7.46 -9.71
C GLY A 494 11.53 -7.52 -11.17
N THR A 495 10.62 -7.83 -12.10
CA THR A 495 10.91 -7.79 -13.54
C THR A 495 9.71 -7.29 -14.36
N VAL A 496 9.99 -6.50 -15.39
CA VAL A 496 9.07 -6.20 -16.51
C VAL A 496 9.69 -6.73 -17.79
N SER A 497 8.95 -7.51 -18.59
CA SER A 497 9.33 -7.79 -19.97
C SER A 497 8.29 -7.23 -20.93
N ASN A 498 8.76 -6.51 -21.94
CA ASN A 498 7.89 -5.87 -22.94
C ASN A 498 7.33 -6.87 -23.99
N GLY A 499 7.67 -8.16 -23.89
CA GLY A 499 7.25 -9.21 -24.83
C GLY A 499 7.94 -9.15 -26.20
N LEU A 500 8.78 -8.14 -26.45
CA LEU A 500 9.51 -7.92 -27.71
C LEU A 500 11.01 -8.23 -27.59
N GLY A 501 11.41 -8.89 -26.49
CA GLY A 501 12.78 -9.26 -26.16
C GLY A 501 13.42 -8.37 -25.09
N GLY A 502 12.92 -7.16 -24.88
CA GLY A 502 13.43 -6.24 -23.86
C GLY A 502 12.92 -6.59 -22.45
N SER A 503 13.73 -6.29 -21.44
CA SER A 503 13.33 -6.45 -20.04
C SER A 503 13.99 -5.45 -19.10
N THR A 504 13.31 -5.14 -18.01
CA THR A 504 13.80 -4.35 -16.88
C THR A 504 13.74 -5.22 -15.63
N SER A 505 14.84 -5.31 -14.88
CA SER A 505 14.91 -5.95 -13.57
C SER A 505 15.13 -4.91 -12.49
N VAL A 506 14.43 -5.03 -11.37
CA VAL A 506 14.45 -4.09 -10.24
C VAL A 506 14.90 -4.81 -9.00
N THR A 507 15.90 -4.26 -8.32
CA THR A 507 16.36 -4.71 -7.01
C THR A 507 15.99 -3.67 -5.97
N TYR A 508 15.45 -4.12 -4.83
CA TYR A 508 15.03 -3.26 -3.73
C TYR A 508 15.93 -3.45 -2.52
N THR A 509 16.16 -2.35 -1.80
CA THR A 509 16.80 -2.32 -0.49
C THR A 509 15.90 -1.51 0.47
N PRO A 510 15.65 -1.99 1.70
CA PRO A 510 14.90 -1.25 2.72
C PRO A 510 15.53 0.12 3.04
N SER A 511 14.70 1.15 3.26
CA SER A 511 15.21 2.50 3.52
C SER A 511 16.05 2.62 4.79
N SER A 512 15.87 1.73 5.76
CA SER A 512 16.66 1.61 7.00
C SER A 512 18.15 1.30 6.76
N ALA A 513 18.49 0.75 5.59
CA ALA A 513 19.88 0.51 5.18
C ALA A 513 20.61 1.82 4.84
N TRP A 514 19.86 2.92 4.68
CA TRP A 514 20.38 4.24 4.36
C TRP A 514 20.48 5.15 5.59
N VAL A 515 21.32 6.18 5.49
CA VAL A 515 21.41 7.22 6.52
C VAL A 515 20.20 8.14 6.42
N ASN A 516 19.26 8.06 7.36
CA ASN A 516 18.03 8.86 7.36
C ASN A 516 18.03 9.98 8.40
N THR A 517 17.17 10.99 8.21
CA THR A 517 16.98 12.11 9.12
C THR A 517 15.53 12.10 9.64
N ASN A 518 15.31 12.13 10.94
CA ASN A 518 13.96 11.99 11.50
C ASN A 518 13.25 10.67 11.14
N ARG A 519 14.08 9.67 10.83
CA ARG A 519 13.78 8.23 10.92
C ARG A 519 12.41 7.83 10.34
N PRO A 520 12.31 7.76 9.01
CA PRO A 520 11.07 7.48 8.32
C PRO A 520 10.64 6.02 8.46
N PRO A 521 9.35 5.71 8.24
CA PRO A 521 8.91 4.34 8.05
C PRO A 521 9.79 3.63 7.02
N ILE A 522 10.01 2.34 7.23
CA ILE A 522 10.78 1.53 6.31
C ILE A 522 10.03 1.44 4.98
N VAL A 523 10.67 1.87 3.91
CA VAL A 523 10.14 1.82 2.54
C VAL A 523 11.10 1.06 1.62
N PRO A 524 10.59 0.26 0.66
CA PRO A 524 11.39 -0.46 -0.31
C PRO A 524 11.91 0.52 -1.34
N THR A 525 13.17 0.88 -1.22
CA THR A 525 13.81 1.76 -2.19
C THR A 525 14.47 0.94 -3.30
N VAL A 526 14.39 1.40 -4.55
CA VAL A 526 15.11 0.78 -5.66
C VAL A 526 16.60 1.01 -5.46
N SER A 527 17.37 -0.05 -5.31
CA SER A 527 18.83 0.00 -5.18
C SER A 527 19.55 -0.30 -6.49
N ALA A 528 18.91 -1.01 -7.42
CA ALA A 528 19.42 -1.19 -8.77
C ALA A 528 18.28 -1.38 -9.79
N LEU A 529 18.48 -0.80 -10.97
CA LEU A 529 17.63 -0.98 -12.14
C LEU A 529 18.49 -1.48 -13.30
N THR A 530 18.19 -2.66 -13.82
CA THR A 530 18.94 -3.28 -14.93
C THR A 530 18.03 -3.44 -16.14
N THR A 531 18.38 -2.84 -17.26
CA THR A 531 17.63 -2.93 -18.52
C THR A 531 18.40 -3.72 -19.56
N THR A 532 17.75 -4.70 -20.20
CA THR A 532 18.29 -5.47 -21.32
C THR A 532 17.49 -5.15 -22.59
N ASP A 533 18.16 -4.95 -23.71
CA ASP A 533 17.50 -4.65 -24.99
C ASP A 533 16.98 -5.89 -25.74
N GLY A 534 17.23 -7.09 -25.21
CA GLY A 534 16.89 -8.36 -25.86
C GLY A 534 17.80 -8.74 -27.04
N ARG A 535 18.84 -7.95 -27.30
CA ARG A 535 19.83 -8.15 -28.38
C ARG A 535 21.27 -8.28 -27.85
N GLY A 536 21.42 -8.31 -26.52
CA GLY A 536 22.67 -8.56 -25.82
C GLY A 536 23.25 -7.34 -25.09
N ALA A 537 22.69 -6.14 -25.26
CA ALA A 537 23.09 -4.98 -24.49
C ALA A 537 22.34 -4.95 -23.14
N THR A 538 23.08 -4.64 -22.08
CA THR A 538 22.56 -4.52 -20.72
C THR A 538 23.12 -3.26 -20.07
N GLY A 539 22.27 -2.45 -19.47
CA GLY A 539 22.64 -1.28 -18.67
C GLY A 539 22.17 -1.47 -17.23
N THR A 540 22.95 -1.03 -16.25
CA THR A 540 22.54 -1.06 -14.83
C THR A 540 22.80 0.29 -14.18
N THR A 541 21.77 0.84 -13.55
CA THR A 541 21.86 2.02 -12.69
C THR A 541 21.67 1.60 -11.24
N SER A 542 22.66 1.85 -10.40
CA SER A 542 22.59 1.63 -8.95
C SER A 542 22.24 2.92 -8.23
N TYR A 543 21.45 2.84 -7.16
CA TYR A 543 21.00 4.00 -6.40
C TYR A 543 21.37 3.87 -4.93
N ARG A 544 21.73 5.00 -4.31
CA ARG A 544 21.91 5.16 -2.87
C ARG A 544 21.18 6.41 -2.40
N TYR A 545 20.53 6.34 -1.25
CA TYR A 545 19.73 7.43 -0.71
C TYR A 545 20.32 7.95 0.60
N GLU A 546 20.10 9.23 0.91
CA GLU A 546 20.51 9.86 2.15
C GLU A 546 19.50 10.93 2.59
N GLY A 547 19.32 11.06 3.91
CA GLY A 547 18.49 12.09 4.53
C GLY A 547 17.01 11.92 4.25
N GLY A 548 16.50 10.68 4.21
CA GLY A 548 15.06 10.41 4.18
C GLY A 548 14.39 11.07 5.38
N LEU A 549 13.32 11.85 5.16
CA LEU A 549 12.65 12.67 6.17
C LEU A 549 11.19 12.29 6.35
N TRP A 550 10.76 12.06 7.59
CA TRP A 550 9.36 11.87 7.94
C TRP A 550 8.78 13.09 8.66
N SER A 551 7.55 13.46 8.33
CA SER A 551 6.78 14.47 9.06
C SER A 551 5.80 13.77 9.99
N SER A 552 6.02 13.85 11.30
CA SER A 552 5.10 13.31 12.31
C SER A 552 3.79 14.09 12.36
N THR A 553 3.84 15.41 12.14
CA THR A 553 2.66 16.28 12.09
C THR A 553 1.78 15.96 10.89
N GLU A 554 2.37 15.77 9.71
CA GLU A 554 1.62 15.49 8.48
C GLU A 554 1.44 13.98 8.23
N ARG A 555 2.04 13.14 9.08
CA ARG A 555 2.05 11.68 8.99
C ARG A 555 2.39 11.19 7.57
N ARG A 556 3.43 11.77 6.97
CA ARG A 556 3.89 11.39 5.63
C ARG A 556 5.40 11.45 5.49
N PHE A 557 5.91 10.60 4.60
CA PHE A 557 7.29 10.63 4.15
C PHE A 557 7.47 11.81 3.19
N LEU A 558 8.48 12.62 3.43
CA LEU A 558 8.83 13.81 2.66
C LEU A 558 9.95 13.55 1.65
N GLY A 559 10.30 12.28 1.41
CA GLY A 559 11.34 11.90 0.46
C GLY A 559 12.76 11.94 1.04
N PHE A 560 13.71 11.63 0.16
CA PHE A 560 15.14 11.68 0.45
C PHE A 560 15.74 13.01 0.03
N ARG A 561 16.56 13.59 0.91
CA ARG A 561 17.27 14.84 0.62
C ARG A 561 18.31 14.68 -0.50
N LYS A 562 18.92 13.50 -0.61
CA LYS A 562 19.96 13.21 -1.61
C LYS A 562 19.81 11.78 -2.14
N VAL A 563 20.04 11.65 -3.44
CA VAL A 563 20.13 10.39 -4.17
C VAL A 563 21.42 10.41 -4.98
N THR A 564 22.14 9.30 -4.98
CA THR A 564 23.34 9.09 -5.80
C THR A 564 23.06 7.93 -6.75
N GLY A 565 22.99 8.21 -8.06
CA GLY A 565 22.88 7.21 -9.12
C GLY A 565 24.23 6.90 -9.75
N VAL A 566 24.53 5.63 -10.04
CA VAL A 566 25.75 5.19 -10.74
C VAL A 566 25.35 4.32 -11.92
N ILE A 567 25.67 4.76 -13.14
CA ILE A 567 25.41 4.05 -14.38
C ILE A 567 26.72 3.36 -14.76
N ASP A 568 26.85 2.06 -14.45
CA ASP A 568 28.00 1.17 -14.73
C ASP A 568 29.14 0.99 -13.70
N GLY A 569 29.85 -0.14 -13.87
CA GLY A 569 30.95 -0.62 -13.03
C GLY A 569 32.31 0.08 -13.22
N ALA A 570 32.37 1.13 -14.04
CA ALA A 570 33.54 1.98 -14.21
C ALA A 570 33.45 3.29 -13.39
N GLY A 571 32.30 3.56 -12.74
CA GLY A 571 32.16 4.68 -11.81
C GLY A 571 32.22 6.07 -12.44
N ASN A 572 31.85 6.20 -13.73
CA ASN A 572 31.81 7.49 -14.42
C ASN A 572 30.42 8.15 -14.29
N TYR A 573 30.44 9.47 -14.14
CA TYR A 573 29.28 10.33 -13.89
C TYR A 573 28.74 10.92 -15.19
N THR A 574 27.41 11.02 -15.29
CA THR A 574 26.73 12.12 -15.99
C THR A 574 25.66 12.68 -15.09
#